data_AF-A0A3D1AQ76-F1
#
_entry.id   AF-A0A3D1AQ76-F1
#
_cell.length_a   1.000
_cell.length_b   1.000
_cell.length_c   1.000
_cell.angle_alpha   90.00
_cell.angle_beta   90.00
_cell.angle_gamma   90.00
#
_symmetry.space_group_name_H-M   'P 1'
#
loop_
_entity.id
_entity.type
_entity.pdbx_description
1 polymer ?
#
loop_
_entity_poly.entity_id
_entity_poly.type
_entity_poly.pdbx_seq_one_letter_code
_entity_poly.pdbx_strand_id
1 'polypeptide(L)'
;ERLATLLTVSFMNCGAKLPVLALLTATFFSENQAQLMFLLTLLAWIVALVAAKFLRLTVLKGDSTPFLMELPPYRFPTFQGLLIHTWERTWQYIKKAGTTILTISILIWAMMTFPGLPASEEEGFAHQRQEILAASPAQAREALEKAEAPLPVEALQLKEKLTALDSEQAGRALRHSLAGRIGTSMETVSWLPGFDWRTNIALVGGFAAKEVIIATLGTAYSLGETDPEDTASLSETLAKDPHWNPLMALALIIFVMFYAPCFVTVVCISKESGSWKWGLFAICFNT
;
A
#
# COMPACT_ATOMS: atom_id res chain seq x y z
N GLU A 1 26.60 8.10 12.48
CA GLU A 1 25.37 8.92 12.59
C GLU A 1 24.46 8.83 11.35
N ARG A 2 24.85 9.29 10.15
CA ARG A 2 23.97 9.27 8.96
C ARG A 2 23.35 7.91 8.60
N LEU A 3 24.14 6.82 8.68
CA LEU A 3 23.63 5.49 8.35
C LEU A 3 22.65 4.96 9.41
N ALA A 4 22.89 5.26 10.69
CA ALA A 4 22.00 4.88 11.77
C ALA A 4 20.64 5.58 11.62
N THR A 5 20.65 6.88 11.31
CA THR A 5 19.42 7.62 11.06
C THR A 5 18.68 7.10 9.82
N LEU A 6 19.39 6.76 8.74
CA LEU A 6 18.78 6.18 7.53
C LEU A 6 18.08 4.83 7.82
N LEU A 7 18.70 3.96 8.60
CA LEU A 7 18.13 2.65 8.94
C LEU A 7 16.97 2.75 9.93
N THR A 8 17.06 3.66 10.92
CA THR A 8 16.01 3.85 11.93
C THR A 8 14.75 4.51 11.36
N VAL A 9 14.86 5.41 10.38
CA VAL A 9 13.69 6.11 9.79
C VAL A 9 12.62 5.16 9.27
N SER A 10 12.99 3.94 8.86
CA SER A 10 12.04 2.91 8.37
C SER A 10 11.01 2.48 9.43
N PHE A 11 11.37 2.53 10.71
CA PHE A 11 10.48 2.18 11.84
C PHE A 11 9.48 3.29 12.17
N MET A 12 9.61 4.48 11.59
CA MET A 12 8.66 5.57 11.81
C MET A 12 7.39 5.35 10.99
N ASN A 13 6.28 5.93 11.48
CA ASN A 13 5.04 6.01 10.72
C ASN A 13 5.19 7.06 9.64
N CYS A 14 5.18 6.63 8.37
CA CYS A 14 5.10 7.52 7.23
C CYS A 14 3.64 7.84 6.88
N GLY A 15 3.42 8.95 6.17
CA GLY A 15 2.08 9.34 5.72
C GLY A 15 1.35 8.22 4.96
N ALA A 16 2.08 7.43 4.17
CA ALA A 16 1.54 6.29 3.42
C ALA A 16 1.06 5.11 4.29
N LYS A 17 1.50 4.99 5.55
CA LYS A 17 0.98 3.98 6.49
C LYS A 17 -0.34 4.42 7.14
N LEU A 18 -0.59 5.74 7.23
CA LEU A 18 -1.74 6.28 7.96
C LEU A 18 -3.09 5.84 7.38
N PRO A 19 -3.32 5.81 6.05
CA PRO A 19 -4.59 5.33 5.50
C PRO A 19 -4.90 3.89 5.90
N VAL A 20 -3.91 3.00 5.86
CA VAL A 20 -4.09 1.58 6.23
C VAL A 20 -4.46 1.45 7.71
N LEU A 21 -3.75 2.19 8.57
CA LEU A 21 -4.03 2.24 10.00
C LEU A 21 -5.42 2.82 10.28
N ALA A 22 -5.77 3.93 9.63
CA ALA A 22 -7.06 4.58 9.77
C ALA A 22 -8.21 3.65 9.35
N LEU A 23 -8.11 2.99 8.19
CA LEU A 23 -9.09 2.02 7.71
C LEU A 23 -9.30 0.89 8.71
N LEU A 24 -8.22 0.20 9.12
CA LEU A 24 -8.33 -0.97 10.00
C LEU A 24 -8.81 -0.59 11.41
N THR A 25 -8.36 0.54 11.94
CA THR A 25 -8.82 1.01 13.26
C THR A 25 -10.27 1.49 13.23
N ALA A 26 -10.70 2.20 12.18
CA ALA A 26 -12.10 2.60 12.02
C ALA A 26 -13.05 1.40 11.88
N THR A 27 -12.59 0.35 11.19
CA THR A 27 -13.39 -0.85 10.94
C THR A 27 -13.59 -1.70 12.21
N PHE A 28 -12.51 -1.98 12.95
CA PHE A 28 -12.53 -2.97 14.05
C PHE A 28 -12.52 -2.36 15.46
N PHE A 29 -12.17 -1.07 15.60
CA PHE A 29 -12.01 -0.39 16.89
C PHE A 29 -12.69 0.99 16.88
N SER A 30 -13.92 1.05 16.40
CA SER A 30 -14.68 2.30 16.21
C SER A 30 -14.84 3.14 17.49
N GLU A 31 -15.01 2.52 18.66
CA GLU A 31 -15.16 3.25 19.93
C GLU A 31 -13.87 3.91 20.43
N ASN A 32 -12.69 3.35 20.12
CA ASN A 32 -11.40 3.77 20.69
C ASN A 32 -10.34 4.11 19.62
N GLN A 33 -10.77 4.53 18.43
CA GLN A 33 -9.90 4.76 17.27
C GLN A 33 -8.72 5.68 17.57
N ALA A 34 -8.98 6.88 18.12
CA ALA A 34 -7.95 7.88 18.39
C ALA A 34 -6.93 7.41 19.45
N GLN A 35 -7.40 6.74 20.50
CA GLN A 35 -6.53 6.20 21.54
C GLN A 35 -5.63 5.08 20.98
N LEU A 36 -6.18 4.20 20.15
CA LEU A 36 -5.41 3.12 19.53
C LEU A 36 -4.35 3.68 18.57
N MET A 37 -4.71 4.63 17.69
CA MET A 37 -3.74 5.27 16.79
C MET A 37 -2.62 5.98 17.56
N PHE A 38 -2.95 6.64 18.68
CA PHE A 38 -1.96 7.27 19.55
C PHE A 38 -1.02 6.24 20.18
N LEU A 39 -1.55 5.15 20.75
CA LEU A 39 -0.76 4.07 21.34
C LEU A 39 0.15 3.38 20.31
N LEU A 40 -0.36 3.13 19.10
CA LEU A 40 0.43 2.57 18.00
C LEU A 40 1.57 3.50 17.57
N THR A 41 1.32 4.82 17.53
CA THR A 41 2.35 5.80 17.20
C THR A 41 3.42 5.89 18.29
N LEU A 42 3.03 5.87 19.57
CA LEU A 42 3.98 5.79 20.68
C LEU A 42 4.80 4.50 20.62
N LEU A 43 4.17 3.36 20.33
CA LEU A 43 4.85 2.08 20.16
C LEU A 43 5.88 2.16 19.03
N ALA A 44 5.54 2.73 17.87
CA ALA A 44 6.46 2.93 16.76
C ALA A 44 7.68 3.78 17.15
N TRP A 45 7.47 4.87 17.91
CA TRP A 45 8.56 5.70 18.39
C TRP A 45 9.47 4.98 19.39
N ILE A 46 8.88 4.22 20.32
CA ILE A 46 9.65 3.42 21.28
C ILE A 46 10.50 2.39 20.53
N VAL A 47 9.92 1.64 19.59
CA VAL A 47 10.65 0.65 18.79
C VAL A 47 11.74 1.31 17.94
N ALA A 48 11.47 2.46 17.32
CA ALA A 48 12.47 3.19 16.56
C ALA A 48 13.66 3.63 17.43
N LEU A 49 13.41 4.15 18.64
CA LEU A 49 14.47 4.54 19.57
C LEU A 49 15.28 3.35 20.08
N VAL A 50 14.61 2.23 20.39
CA VAL A 50 15.26 0.97 20.78
C VAL A 50 16.12 0.44 19.64
N ALA A 51 15.60 0.41 18.41
CA ALA A 51 16.33 0.00 17.21
C ALA A 51 17.54 0.91 16.93
N ALA A 52 17.39 2.22 17.08
CA ALA A 52 18.50 3.18 16.94
C ALA A 52 19.61 2.90 17.96
N LYS A 53 19.23 2.70 19.23
CA LYS A 53 20.18 2.35 20.30
C LYS A 53 20.86 1.01 19.98
N PHE A 54 20.10 0.00 19.57
CA PHE A 54 20.63 -1.31 19.19
C PHE A 54 21.63 -1.23 18.04
N LEU A 55 21.28 -0.56 16.94
CA LEU A 55 22.15 -0.38 15.77
C LEU A 55 23.44 0.38 16.11
N ARG A 56 23.35 1.39 16.97
CA ARG A 56 24.52 2.18 17.41
C ARG A 56 25.47 1.39 18.31
N LEU A 57 24.94 0.49 19.15
CA LEU A 57 25.74 -0.33 20.05
C LEU A 57 26.39 -1.54 19.34
N THR A 58 25.76 -2.06 18.28
CA THR A 58 26.17 -3.29 17.62
C THR A 58 26.92 -3.04 16.31
N VAL A 59 26.23 -2.53 15.29
CA VAL A 59 26.68 -2.49 13.89
C VAL A 59 27.45 -1.21 13.56
N LEU A 60 27.10 -0.07 14.18
CA LEU A 60 27.59 1.25 13.79
C LEU A 60 28.40 1.94 14.89
N LYS A 61 29.47 1.25 15.35
CA LYS A 61 30.46 1.84 16.25
C LYS A 61 31.27 2.89 15.48
N GLY A 62 31.20 4.16 15.91
CA GLY A 62 31.98 5.24 15.33
C GLY A 62 31.92 6.49 16.18
N ASP A 63 32.96 7.32 16.07
CA ASP A 63 33.09 8.55 16.85
C ASP A 63 31.97 9.53 16.53
N SER A 64 31.41 10.15 17.58
CA SER A 64 30.46 11.25 17.41
C SER A 64 31.19 12.40 16.73
N THR A 65 30.86 12.68 15.46
CA THR A 65 31.37 13.87 14.78
C THR A 65 31.00 15.10 15.62
N PRO A 66 31.96 15.92 16.08
CA PRO A 66 31.65 17.10 16.87
C PRO A 66 30.72 17.98 16.05
N PHE A 67 29.50 18.21 16.55
CA PHE A 67 28.64 19.23 15.98
C PHE A 67 29.28 20.58 16.31
N LEU A 68 30.03 21.12 15.36
CA LEU A 68 30.53 22.48 15.43
C LEU A 68 29.32 23.40 15.27
N MET A 69 28.75 23.81 16.40
CA MET A 69 27.52 24.59 16.45
C MET A 69 27.83 26.08 16.29
N GLU A 70 28.50 26.42 15.20
CA GLU A 70 28.64 27.81 14.79
C GLU A 70 27.33 28.19 14.09
N LEU A 71 26.52 29.03 14.73
CA LEU A 71 25.29 29.52 14.10
C LEU A 71 25.72 30.51 13.00
N PRO A 72 25.48 30.22 11.70
CA PRO A 72 25.76 31.19 10.65
C PRO A 72 24.84 32.41 10.83
N PRO A 73 25.28 33.61 10.42
CA PRO A 73 24.43 34.79 10.45
C PRO A 73 23.16 34.56 9.63
N TYR A 74 22.00 34.59 10.30
CA TYR A 74 20.69 34.36 9.71
C TYR A 74 20.35 35.50 8.73
N ARG A 75 20.44 35.23 7.44
CA ARG A 75 20.02 36.17 6.38
C ARG A 75 18.58 35.86 6.00
N PHE A 76 17.75 36.91 5.88
CA PHE A 76 16.38 36.72 5.42
C PHE A 76 16.37 36.15 3.99
N PRO A 77 15.61 35.05 3.75
CA PRO A 77 15.56 34.43 2.44
C PRO A 77 14.82 35.34 1.45
N THR A 78 15.36 35.50 0.24
CA THR A 78 14.63 36.10 -0.87
C THR A 78 13.62 35.09 -1.40
N PHE A 79 12.38 35.51 -1.65
CA PHE A 79 11.30 34.62 -2.11
C PHE A 79 11.67 33.89 -3.41
N GLN A 80 12.33 34.59 -4.33
CA GLN A 80 12.83 34.02 -5.58
C GLN A 80 13.91 32.95 -5.34
N GLY A 81 14.84 33.20 -4.41
CA GLY A 81 15.88 32.23 -4.06
C GLY A 81 15.28 30.97 -3.42
N LEU A 82 14.30 31.14 -2.53
CA LEU A 82 13.56 30.02 -1.94
C LEU A 82 12.87 29.16 -3.01
N LEU A 83 12.17 29.78 -3.97
CA LEU A 83 11.48 29.07 -5.04
C LEU A 83 12.46 28.33 -5.96
N ILE A 84 13.55 28.96 -6.37
CA ILE A 84 14.57 28.33 -7.23
C ILE A 84 15.17 27.11 -6.53
N HIS A 85 15.62 27.28 -5.28
CA HIS A 85 16.23 26.17 -4.55
C HIS A 85 15.24 25.05 -4.24
N THR A 86 14.00 25.38 -3.90
CA THR A 86 12.96 24.37 -3.70
C THR A 86 12.70 23.61 -4.99
N TRP A 87 12.58 24.30 -6.13
CA TRP A 87 12.40 23.69 -7.44
C TRP A 87 13.56 22.79 -7.85
N GLU A 88 14.81 23.25 -7.68
CA GLU A 88 16.01 22.46 -7.97
C GLU A 88 16.06 21.17 -7.14
N ARG A 89 15.72 21.25 -5.86
CA ARG A 89 15.66 20.08 -4.96
C ARG A 89 14.55 19.12 -5.35
N THR A 90 13.36 19.63 -5.66
CA THR A 90 12.24 18.82 -6.15
C THR A 90 12.60 18.13 -7.46
N TRP A 91 13.25 18.83 -8.39
CA TRP A 91 13.68 18.26 -9.67
C TRP A 91 14.77 17.19 -9.48
N GLN A 92 15.71 17.41 -8.56
CA GLN A 92 16.70 16.39 -8.19
C GLN A 92 16.04 15.13 -7.62
N TYR A 93 14.99 15.29 -6.81
CA TYR A 93 14.20 14.18 -6.29
C TYR A 93 13.48 13.43 -7.43
N ILE A 94 12.78 14.14 -8.30
CA ILE A 94 12.07 13.54 -9.46
C ILE A 94 13.04 12.74 -10.33
N LYS A 95 14.22 13.27 -10.65
CA LYS A 95 15.23 12.55 -11.44
C LYS A 95 15.79 11.31 -10.72
N LYS A 96 16.09 11.41 -9.42
CA LYS A 96 16.74 10.33 -8.66
C LYS A 96 15.77 9.22 -8.23
N ALA A 97 14.56 9.57 -7.81
CA ALA A 97 13.56 8.65 -7.28
C ALA A 97 12.52 8.25 -8.34
N GLY A 98 12.11 9.19 -9.21
CA GLY A 98 11.02 8.96 -10.17
C GLY A 98 11.29 7.84 -11.17
N THR A 99 12.51 7.74 -11.71
CA THR A 99 12.90 6.62 -12.59
C THR A 99 12.77 5.26 -11.91
N THR A 100 13.08 5.21 -10.61
CA THR A 100 12.98 3.99 -9.82
C THR A 100 11.52 3.66 -9.55
N ILE A 101 10.73 4.62 -9.08
CA ILE A 101 9.28 4.46 -8.83
C ILE A 101 8.58 3.95 -10.09
N LEU A 102 8.78 4.61 -11.24
CA LEU A 102 8.16 4.21 -12.50
C LEU A 102 8.49 2.76 -12.87
N THR A 103 9.76 2.37 -12.75
CA THR A 103 10.20 1.00 -13.08
C THR A 103 9.50 -0.02 -12.18
N ILE A 104 9.44 0.26 -10.87
CA ILE A 104 8.81 -0.63 -9.89
C ILE A 104 7.30 -0.72 -10.13
N SER A 105 6.63 0.41 -10.35
CA SER A 105 5.19 0.46 -10.64
C SER A 105 4.84 -0.38 -11.87
N ILE A 106 5.63 -0.29 -12.94
CA ILE A 106 5.44 -1.12 -14.14
C ILE A 106 5.65 -2.60 -13.82
N LEU A 107 6.69 -2.94 -13.06
CA LEU A 107 6.97 -4.33 -12.68
C LEU A 107 5.86 -4.94 -11.82
N ILE A 108 5.30 -4.18 -10.88
CA ILE A 108 4.22 -4.66 -10.01
C ILE A 108 2.93 -4.78 -10.78
N TRP A 109 2.60 -3.78 -11.58
CA TRP A 109 1.46 -3.87 -12.48
C TRP A 109 1.57 -5.13 -13.34
N ALA A 110 2.72 -5.37 -13.97
CA ALA A 110 2.95 -6.58 -14.75
C ALA A 110 2.81 -7.85 -13.90
N MET A 111 3.29 -7.87 -12.65
CA MET A 111 3.19 -9.01 -11.74
C MET A 111 1.76 -9.25 -11.24
N MET A 112 0.95 -8.20 -11.05
CA MET A 112 -0.44 -8.28 -10.60
C MET A 112 -1.41 -8.54 -11.75
N THR A 113 -1.03 -8.18 -12.98
CA THR A 113 -1.86 -8.40 -14.18
C THR A 113 -1.54 -9.73 -14.88
N PHE A 114 -0.28 -10.19 -14.87
CA PHE A 114 0.12 -11.41 -15.58
C PHE A 114 0.54 -12.55 -14.64
N PRO A 115 0.21 -13.81 -14.96
CA PRO A 115 -0.65 -14.27 -16.07
C PRO A 115 -2.14 -13.99 -15.80
N GLY A 116 -2.86 -13.58 -16.85
CA GLY A 116 -4.32 -13.40 -16.81
C GLY A 116 -5.08 -14.70 -16.57
N LEU A 117 -6.41 -14.65 -16.55
CA LEU A 117 -7.22 -15.86 -16.40
C LEU A 117 -6.99 -16.80 -17.60
N PRO A 118 -7.18 -18.12 -17.43
CA PRO A 118 -7.22 -19.03 -18.56
C PRO A 118 -8.39 -18.66 -19.48
N ALA A 119 -8.18 -18.80 -20.80
CA ALA A 119 -9.17 -18.41 -21.83
C ALA A 119 -10.57 -19.01 -21.59
N SER A 120 -10.66 -20.23 -21.04
CA SER A 120 -11.94 -20.87 -20.70
C SER A 120 -12.72 -20.14 -19.62
N GLU A 121 -12.05 -19.54 -18.63
CA GLU A 121 -12.72 -18.76 -17.57
C GLU A 121 -13.07 -17.35 -18.07
N GLU A 122 -12.20 -16.73 -18.89
CA GLU A 122 -12.50 -15.44 -19.52
C GLU A 122 -13.72 -15.53 -20.44
N GLU A 123 -13.84 -16.59 -21.23
CA GLU A 123 -15.02 -16.87 -22.06
C GLU A 123 -16.29 -17.09 -21.21
N GLY A 124 -16.16 -17.73 -20.04
CA GLY A 124 -17.26 -17.93 -19.10
C GLY A 124 -17.81 -16.61 -18.56
N PHE A 125 -16.93 -15.70 -18.12
CA PHE A 125 -17.31 -14.35 -17.69
C PHE A 125 -17.87 -13.52 -18.87
N ALA A 126 -17.30 -13.65 -20.07
CA ALA A 126 -17.82 -12.99 -21.27
C ALA A 126 -19.24 -13.45 -21.61
N HIS A 127 -19.53 -14.75 -21.50
CA HIS A 127 -20.87 -15.29 -21.69
C HIS A 127 -21.85 -14.75 -20.66
N GLN A 128 -21.49 -14.77 -19.37
CA GLN A 128 -22.33 -14.23 -18.30
C GLN A 128 -22.59 -12.72 -18.48
N ARG A 129 -21.58 -11.95 -18.90
CA ARG A 129 -21.72 -10.53 -19.24
C ARG A 129 -22.73 -10.33 -20.38
N GLN A 130 -22.66 -11.16 -21.41
CA GLN A 130 -23.60 -11.12 -22.53
C GLN A 130 -25.02 -11.52 -22.10
N GLU A 131 -25.19 -12.51 -21.22
CA GLU A 131 -26.48 -12.90 -20.67
C GLU A 131 -27.12 -11.77 -19.84
N ILE A 132 -26.34 -11.11 -18.98
CA ILE A 132 -26.80 -9.96 -18.18
C ILE A 132 -27.23 -8.80 -19.08
N LEU A 133 -26.43 -8.51 -20.11
CA LEU A 133 -26.77 -7.50 -21.10
C LEU A 133 -28.05 -7.91 -21.83
N ALA A 134 -28.11 -9.12 -22.39
CA ALA A 134 -29.24 -9.64 -23.17
C ALA A 134 -30.56 -9.68 -22.39
N ALA A 135 -30.53 -9.99 -21.10
CA ALA A 135 -31.69 -10.01 -20.21
C ALA A 135 -32.19 -8.62 -19.81
N SER A 136 -31.37 -7.57 -20.00
CA SER A 136 -31.69 -6.21 -19.56
C SER A 136 -32.35 -5.37 -20.66
N PRO A 137 -33.29 -4.48 -20.31
CA PRO A 137 -34.05 -3.70 -21.30
C PRO A 137 -33.16 -2.77 -22.13
N ALA A 138 -33.52 -2.55 -23.40
CA ALA A 138 -32.72 -1.74 -24.34
C ALA A 138 -32.50 -0.30 -23.84
N GLN A 139 -33.49 0.28 -23.15
CA GLN A 139 -33.39 1.62 -22.55
C GLN A 139 -32.32 1.69 -21.45
N ALA A 140 -32.19 0.64 -20.64
CA ALA A 140 -31.16 0.59 -19.60
C ALA A 140 -29.75 0.48 -20.19
N ARG A 141 -29.58 -0.25 -21.30
CA ARG A 141 -28.30 -0.35 -22.02
C ARG A 141 -27.88 0.99 -22.62
N GLU A 142 -28.81 1.66 -23.30
CA GLU A 142 -28.56 2.94 -23.96
C GLU A 142 -28.24 4.05 -22.96
N ALA A 143 -28.94 4.08 -21.81
CA ALA A 143 -28.65 5.02 -20.73
C ALA A 143 -27.27 4.79 -20.09
N LEU A 144 -26.81 3.53 -20.01
CA LEU A 144 -25.48 3.17 -19.52
C LEU A 144 -24.38 3.60 -20.50
N GLU A 145 -24.57 3.35 -21.80
CA GLU A 145 -23.60 3.73 -22.84
C GLU A 145 -23.46 5.26 -22.97
N LYS A 146 -24.56 6.00 -22.83
CA LYS A 146 -24.55 7.47 -22.91
C LYS A 146 -23.98 8.15 -21.65
N ALA A 147 -23.79 7.42 -20.55
CA ALA A 147 -23.33 7.94 -19.27
C ALA A 147 -24.07 9.21 -18.79
N GLU A 148 -25.34 9.34 -19.16
CA GLU A 148 -26.13 10.56 -18.94
C GLU A 148 -26.78 10.48 -17.55
N ALA A 149 -26.41 11.40 -16.65
CA ALA A 149 -26.99 11.48 -15.31
C ALA A 149 -28.25 12.35 -15.32
N PRO A 150 -29.37 11.96 -14.68
CA PRO A 150 -29.54 10.81 -13.79
C PRO A 150 -29.85 9.50 -14.53
N LEU A 151 -29.20 8.40 -14.11
CA LEU A 151 -29.48 7.06 -14.66
C LEU A 151 -30.86 6.54 -14.21
N PRO A 152 -31.66 5.94 -15.11
CA PRO A 152 -32.87 5.20 -14.74
C PRO A 152 -32.56 4.07 -13.73
N VAL A 153 -33.52 3.72 -12.88
CA VAL A 153 -33.38 2.66 -11.86
C VAL A 153 -32.92 1.32 -12.48
N GLU A 154 -33.42 0.99 -13.66
CA GLU A 154 -33.05 -0.22 -14.40
C GLU A 154 -31.59 -0.18 -14.90
N ALA A 155 -31.10 1.00 -15.31
CA ALA A 155 -29.71 1.20 -15.71
C ALA A 155 -28.77 1.12 -14.51
N LEU A 156 -29.20 1.59 -13.33
CA LEU A 156 -28.45 1.44 -12.08
C LEU A 156 -28.32 -0.04 -11.69
N GLN A 157 -29.41 -0.82 -11.75
CA GLN A 157 -29.38 -2.26 -11.47
C GLN A 157 -28.51 -3.04 -12.47
N LEU A 158 -28.58 -2.69 -13.76
CA LEU A 158 -27.71 -3.27 -14.78
C LEU A 158 -26.24 -2.93 -14.49
N LYS A 159 -25.95 -1.66 -14.16
CA LYS A 159 -24.61 -1.22 -13.78
C LYS A 159 -24.10 -2.02 -12.59
N GLU A 160 -24.89 -2.16 -11.54
CA GLU A 160 -24.55 -2.91 -10.33
C GLU A 160 -24.21 -4.38 -10.63
N LYS A 161 -25.04 -5.06 -11.44
CA LYS A 161 -24.80 -6.45 -11.87
C LYS A 161 -23.52 -6.60 -12.70
N LEU A 162 -23.28 -5.68 -13.64
CA LEU A 162 -22.05 -5.69 -14.45
C LEU A 162 -20.82 -5.40 -13.60
N THR A 163 -20.90 -4.43 -12.68
CA THR A 163 -19.79 -4.13 -11.76
C THR A 163 -19.49 -5.29 -10.82
N ALA A 164 -20.50 -6.02 -10.35
CA ALA A 164 -20.32 -7.20 -9.51
C ALA A 164 -19.64 -8.35 -10.28
N LEU A 165 -19.98 -8.54 -11.56
CA LEU A 165 -19.35 -9.53 -12.40
C LEU A 165 -17.90 -9.16 -12.75
N ASP A 166 -17.68 -7.92 -13.14
CA ASP A 166 -16.35 -7.39 -13.46
C ASP A 166 -15.42 -7.44 -12.23
N SER A 167 -15.97 -7.24 -11.03
CA SER A 167 -15.21 -7.30 -9.80
C SER A 167 -14.90 -8.74 -9.34
N GLU A 168 -15.79 -9.70 -9.58
CA GLU A 168 -15.49 -11.13 -9.38
C GLU A 168 -14.38 -11.58 -10.34
N GLN A 169 -14.49 -11.20 -11.62
CA GLN A 169 -13.48 -11.49 -12.63
C GLN A 169 -12.12 -10.89 -12.23
N ALA A 170 -12.08 -9.63 -11.79
CA ALA A 170 -10.85 -8.98 -11.33
C ALA A 170 -10.23 -9.68 -10.11
N GLY A 171 -11.05 -10.11 -9.14
CA GLY A 171 -10.57 -10.85 -7.98
C GLY A 171 -9.97 -12.21 -8.34
N ARG A 172 -10.58 -12.92 -9.31
CA ARG A 172 -10.05 -14.19 -9.85
C ARG A 172 -8.76 -13.98 -10.65
N ALA A 173 -8.71 -12.93 -11.46
CA ALA A 173 -7.53 -12.54 -12.23
C ALA A 173 -6.34 -12.29 -11.31
N LEU A 174 -6.57 -11.49 -10.27
CA LEU A 174 -5.55 -11.13 -9.29
C LEU A 174 -5.02 -12.36 -8.55
N ARG A 175 -5.90 -13.32 -8.22
CA ARG A 175 -5.48 -14.59 -7.58
C ARG A 175 -4.60 -15.44 -8.49
N HIS A 176 -4.88 -15.48 -9.79
CA HIS A 176 -4.12 -16.25 -10.77
C HIS A 176 -2.80 -15.59 -11.20
N SER A 177 -2.70 -14.26 -11.05
CA SER A 177 -1.51 -13.47 -11.35
C SER A 177 -0.26 -13.96 -10.63
N LEU A 178 0.93 -13.55 -11.09
CA LEU A 178 2.20 -13.93 -10.48
C LEU A 178 2.27 -13.43 -9.03
N ALA A 179 1.80 -12.22 -8.77
CA ALA A 179 1.66 -11.67 -7.42
C ALA A 179 0.70 -12.53 -6.58
N GLY A 180 -0.39 -12.99 -7.20
CA GLY A 180 -1.35 -13.92 -6.60
C GLY A 180 -0.72 -15.22 -6.13
N ARG A 181 0.03 -15.86 -7.03
CA ARG A 181 0.74 -17.10 -6.75
C ARG A 181 1.80 -16.93 -5.66
N ILE A 182 2.52 -15.81 -5.66
CA ILE A 182 3.48 -15.47 -4.60
C ILE A 182 2.73 -15.29 -3.27
N GLY A 183 1.63 -14.53 -3.25
CA GLY A 183 0.84 -14.30 -2.03
C GLY A 183 0.23 -15.58 -1.45
N THR A 184 -0.29 -16.48 -2.30
CA THR A 184 -0.76 -17.80 -1.86
C THR A 184 0.38 -18.69 -1.37
N SER A 185 1.58 -18.60 -1.96
CA SER A 185 2.73 -19.34 -1.45
C SER A 185 3.19 -18.86 -0.06
N MET A 186 3.01 -17.56 0.23
CA MET A 186 3.31 -16.97 1.53
C MET A 186 2.34 -17.41 2.64
N GLU A 187 1.21 -18.01 2.29
CA GLU A 187 0.21 -18.53 3.26
C GLU A 187 0.82 -19.58 4.19
N THR A 188 1.80 -20.35 3.70
CA THR A 188 2.54 -21.33 4.52
C THR A 188 3.41 -20.67 5.59
N VAL A 189 3.81 -19.42 5.43
CA VAL A 189 4.58 -18.65 6.42
C VAL A 189 3.65 -17.81 7.29
N SER A 190 2.56 -17.29 6.72
CA SER A 190 1.61 -16.39 7.38
C SER A 190 0.47 -17.10 8.14
N TRP A 191 0.54 -18.42 8.30
CA TRP A 191 -0.44 -19.19 9.07
C TRP A 191 -0.50 -18.75 10.56
N LEU A 192 0.63 -18.28 11.12
CA LEU A 192 0.75 -17.83 12.51
C LEU A 192 -0.22 -16.68 12.85
N PRO A 193 -0.27 -15.58 12.08
CA PRO A 193 -1.27 -14.53 12.26
C PRO A 193 -2.63 -14.82 11.60
N GLY A 194 -2.76 -15.91 10.84
CA GLY A 194 -4.00 -16.27 10.13
C GLY A 194 -4.28 -15.43 8.88
N PHE A 195 -3.25 -14.89 8.22
CA PHE A 195 -3.47 -14.06 7.03
C PHE A 195 -3.91 -14.90 5.84
N ASP A 196 -5.03 -14.49 5.23
CA ASP A 196 -5.55 -15.07 3.98
C ASP A 196 -4.71 -14.63 2.77
N TRP A 197 -4.89 -15.32 1.64
CA TRP A 197 -4.22 -15.02 0.38
C TRP A 197 -4.41 -13.57 -0.05
N ARG A 198 -5.59 -12.97 0.19
CA ARG A 198 -5.92 -11.57 -0.12
C ARG A 198 -4.99 -10.60 0.61
N THR A 199 -4.81 -10.81 1.92
CA THR A 199 -3.92 -10.00 2.76
C THR A 199 -2.47 -10.18 2.35
N ASN A 200 -2.04 -11.41 2.04
CA ASN A 200 -0.68 -11.66 1.60
C ASN A 200 -0.33 -10.97 0.27
N ILE A 201 -1.21 -11.03 -0.74
CA ILE A 201 -0.99 -10.29 -2.00
C ILE A 201 -0.94 -8.78 -1.73
N ALA A 202 -1.83 -8.27 -0.88
CA ALA A 202 -1.83 -6.86 -0.51
C ALA A 202 -0.51 -6.45 0.18
N LEU A 203 0.06 -7.30 1.04
CA LEU A 203 1.37 -7.06 1.66
C LEU A 203 2.53 -7.10 0.65
N VAL A 204 2.47 -8.00 -0.35
CA VAL A 204 3.43 -8.04 -1.46
C VAL A 204 3.38 -6.74 -2.26
N GLY A 205 2.17 -6.25 -2.61
CA GLY A 205 2.00 -4.94 -3.23
C GLY A 205 2.47 -3.79 -2.32
N GLY A 206 2.19 -3.91 -1.02
CA GLY A 206 2.60 -2.95 0.00
C GLY A 206 4.11 -2.74 0.08
N PHE A 207 4.92 -3.78 -0.16
CA PHE A 207 6.38 -3.68 -0.15
C PHE A 207 6.90 -2.65 -1.15
N ALA A 208 6.20 -2.45 -2.25
CA ALA A 208 6.53 -1.41 -3.19
C ALA A 208 6.09 -0.02 -2.74
N ALA A 209 4.82 0.09 -2.37
CA ALA A 209 4.20 1.31 -1.88
C ALA A 209 3.11 0.96 -0.87
N LYS A 210 3.16 1.55 0.33
CA LYS A 210 2.28 1.17 1.45
C LYS A 210 0.81 1.50 1.16
N GLU A 211 0.53 2.54 0.37
CA GLU A 211 -0.84 2.86 -0.08
C GLU A 211 -1.46 1.76 -0.96
N VAL A 212 -0.65 0.98 -1.69
CA VAL A 212 -1.12 -0.08 -2.60
C VAL A 212 -1.80 -1.21 -1.84
N ILE A 213 -1.59 -1.32 -0.51
CA ILE A 213 -2.27 -2.31 0.34
C ILE A 213 -3.79 -2.13 0.26
N ILE A 214 -4.30 -0.89 0.34
CA ILE A 214 -5.74 -0.61 0.32
C ILE A 214 -6.32 -0.92 -1.05
N ALA A 215 -5.66 -0.44 -2.11
CA ALA A 215 -6.09 -0.70 -3.48
C ALA A 215 -6.13 -2.21 -3.79
N THR A 216 -5.10 -2.94 -3.36
CA THR A 216 -5.03 -4.40 -3.56
C THR A 216 -6.09 -5.15 -2.77
N LEU A 217 -6.38 -4.73 -1.52
CA LEU A 217 -7.48 -5.30 -0.75
C LEU A 217 -8.82 -5.00 -1.41
N GLY A 218 -9.06 -3.78 -1.89
CA GLY A 218 -10.26 -3.40 -2.63
C GLY A 218 -10.49 -4.29 -3.87
N THR A 219 -9.46 -4.46 -4.71
CA THR A 219 -9.53 -5.36 -5.87
C THR A 219 -9.71 -6.82 -5.45
N ALA A 220 -9.01 -7.29 -4.41
CA ALA A 220 -9.12 -8.67 -3.94
C ALA A 220 -10.55 -8.97 -3.44
N TYR A 221 -11.15 -8.10 -2.64
CA TYR A 221 -12.54 -8.18 -2.17
C TYR A 221 -13.58 -7.85 -3.24
N SER A 222 -13.18 -7.72 -4.50
CA SER A 222 -14.10 -7.51 -5.61
C SER A 222 -14.96 -6.25 -5.42
N LEU A 223 -14.37 -5.18 -4.88
CA LEU A 223 -15.04 -3.89 -4.68
C LEU A 223 -14.85 -2.91 -5.85
N GLY A 224 -14.24 -3.35 -6.95
CA GLY A 224 -13.96 -2.51 -8.13
C GLY A 224 -12.78 -1.55 -7.90
N GLU A 225 -12.66 -0.51 -8.75
CA GLU A 225 -11.70 0.58 -8.51
C GLU A 225 -12.19 1.45 -7.34
N THR A 226 -11.76 1.11 -6.12
CA THR A 226 -11.96 1.98 -4.96
C THR A 226 -10.88 3.06 -4.93
N ASP A 227 -11.30 4.32 -4.84
CA ASP A 227 -10.40 5.44 -4.55
C ASP A 227 -9.77 5.21 -3.16
N PRO A 228 -8.44 5.31 -2.99
CA PRO A 228 -7.79 5.20 -1.68
C PRO A 228 -8.31 6.18 -0.61
N GLU A 229 -9.05 7.23 -0.99
CA GLU A 229 -9.71 8.16 -0.06
C GLU A 229 -11.13 7.73 0.35
N ASP A 230 -11.82 6.87 -0.41
CA ASP A 230 -13.18 6.38 -0.12
C ASP A 230 -13.17 4.94 0.41
N THR A 231 -12.77 4.81 1.68
CA THR A 231 -12.59 3.51 2.35
C THR A 231 -13.86 2.91 2.95
N ALA A 232 -15.01 3.59 2.82
CA ALA A 232 -16.25 3.20 3.52
C ALA A 232 -16.76 1.82 3.05
N SER A 233 -16.77 1.58 1.74
CA SER A 233 -17.20 0.30 1.14
C SER A 233 -16.33 -0.88 1.60
N LEU A 234 -15.01 -0.70 1.59
CA LEU A 234 -14.05 -1.73 2.03
C LEU A 234 -14.15 -2.01 3.52
N SER A 235 -14.34 -0.97 4.36
CA SER A 235 -14.51 -1.15 5.80
C SER A 235 -15.72 -2.02 6.13
N GLU A 236 -16.85 -1.83 5.44
CA GLU A 236 -18.06 -2.60 5.66
C GLU A 236 -17.88 -4.07 5.22
N THR A 237 -17.23 -4.32 4.09
CA THR A 237 -16.93 -5.68 3.63
C THR A 237 -16.01 -6.42 4.60
N LEU A 238 -14.95 -5.76 5.09
CA LEU A 238 -14.03 -6.34 6.05
C LEU A 238 -14.71 -6.64 7.41
N ALA A 239 -15.63 -5.78 7.85
CA ALA A 239 -16.38 -5.99 9.09
C ALA A 239 -17.37 -7.17 9.00
N LYS A 240 -17.87 -7.48 7.81
CA LYS A 240 -18.83 -8.59 7.58
C LYS A 240 -18.15 -9.95 7.35
N ASP A 241 -16.87 -9.96 7.01
CA ASP A 241 -16.13 -11.18 6.71
C ASP A 241 -15.81 -11.95 8.02
N PRO A 242 -16.27 -13.21 8.17
CA PRO A 242 -16.03 -14.01 9.37
C PRO A 242 -14.55 -14.36 9.62
N HIS A 243 -13.68 -14.22 8.62
CA HIS A 243 -12.23 -14.41 8.77
C HIS A 243 -11.57 -13.25 9.51
N TRP A 244 -12.21 -12.07 9.54
CA TRP A 244 -11.67 -10.90 10.21
C TRP A 244 -12.09 -10.82 11.67
N ASN A 245 -11.08 -10.78 12.54
CA ASN A 245 -11.24 -10.49 13.95
C ASN A 245 -10.43 -9.25 14.33
N PRO A 246 -10.80 -8.51 15.40
CA PRO A 246 -10.02 -7.37 15.89
C PRO A 246 -8.56 -7.73 16.20
N LEU A 247 -8.29 -8.97 16.62
CA LEU A 247 -6.93 -9.46 16.84
C LEU A 247 -6.13 -9.57 15.54
N MET A 248 -6.76 -10.04 14.45
CA MET A 248 -6.11 -10.13 13.14
C MET A 248 -5.83 -8.74 12.58
N ALA A 249 -6.78 -7.81 12.75
CA ALA A 249 -6.60 -6.41 12.36
C ALA A 249 -5.43 -5.77 13.12
N LEU A 250 -5.32 -6.00 14.43
CA LEU A 250 -4.19 -5.52 15.23
C LEU A 250 -2.86 -6.17 14.81
N ALA A 251 -2.86 -7.48 14.52
CA ALA A 251 -1.67 -8.17 14.02
C ALA A 251 -1.21 -7.60 12.67
N LEU A 252 -2.15 -7.35 11.75
CA LEU A 252 -1.86 -6.72 10.45
C LEU A 252 -1.35 -5.29 10.60
N ILE A 253 -1.94 -4.50 11.51
CA ILE A 253 -1.48 -3.15 11.83
C ILE A 253 -0.02 -3.16 12.28
N ILE A 254 0.31 -4.00 13.26
CA ILE A 254 1.68 -4.12 13.81
C ILE A 254 2.63 -4.63 12.71
N PHE A 255 2.18 -5.58 11.90
CA PHE A 255 2.96 -6.08 10.77
C PHE A 255 3.25 -4.97 9.75
N VAL A 256 2.23 -4.24 9.26
CA VAL A 256 2.40 -3.12 8.31
C VAL A 256 3.32 -2.02 8.87
N MET A 257 3.26 -1.81 10.19
CA MET A 257 4.07 -0.82 10.91
C MET A 257 5.55 -1.16 10.88
N PHE A 258 5.92 -2.44 11.05
CA PHE A 258 7.30 -2.86 11.25
C PHE A 258 7.92 -3.68 10.12
N TYR A 259 7.13 -4.25 9.19
CA TYR A 259 7.71 -5.02 8.09
C TYR A 259 8.52 -4.14 7.13
N ALA A 260 9.25 -4.80 6.24
CA ALA A 260 10.12 -4.24 5.21
C ALA A 260 9.80 -2.80 4.77
N PRO A 261 10.81 -1.91 4.70
CA PRO A 261 10.64 -0.56 4.16
C PRO A 261 10.17 -0.61 2.71
N CYS A 262 9.47 0.43 2.26
CA CYS A 262 9.06 0.50 0.87
C CYS A 262 10.29 0.48 -0.06
N PHE A 263 10.13 -0.07 -1.25
CA PHE A 263 11.23 -0.24 -2.19
C PHE A 263 11.98 1.07 -2.49
N VAL A 264 11.25 2.20 -2.55
CA VAL A 264 11.85 3.53 -2.74
C VAL A 264 12.84 3.85 -1.63
N THR A 265 12.49 3.56 -0.37
CA THR A 265 13.38 3.75 0.78
C THR A 265 14.60 2.85 0.69
N VAL A 266 14.44 1.58 0.29
CA VAL A 266 15.58 0.64 0.11
C VAL A 266 16.56 1.17 -0.94
N VAL A 267 16.06 1.70 -2.06
CA VAL A 267 16.89 2.26 -3.12
C VAL A 267 17.58 3.54 -2.66
N CYS A 268 16.89 4.42 -1.93
CA CYS A 268 17.49 5.62 -1.36
C CYS A 268 18.59 5.26 -0.35
N ILE A 269 18.36 4.30 0.54
CA ILE A 269 19.39 3.79 1.48
C ILE A 269 20.59 3.25 0.70
N SER A 270 20.35 2.48 -0.37
CA SER A 270 21.43 1.90 -1.18
C SER A 270 22.24 2.96 -1.93
N LYS A 271 21.58 4.00 -2.47
CA LYS A 271 22.22 5.13 -3.17
C LYS A 271 23.02 6.02 -2.21
N GLU A 272 22.48 6.35 -1.04
CA GLU A 272 23.12 7.24 -0.07
C GLU A 272 24.24 6.54 0.73
N SER A 273 24.11 5.25 0.99
CA SER A 273 25.17 4.47 1.67
C SER A 273 26.29 4.00 0.73
N GLY A 274 26.11 4.16 -0.59
CA GLY A 274 27.06 3.70 -1.60
C GLY A 274 27.15 2.18 -1.75
N SER A 275 26.28 1.39 -1.09
CA SER A 275 26.28 -0.07 -1.26
C SER A 275 24.89 -0.69 -1.07
N TRP A 276 24.55 -1.66 -1.93
CA TRP A 276 23.31 -2.43 -1.84
C TRP A 276 23.21 -3.31 -0.59
N LYS A 277 24.35 -3.62 0.05
CA LYS A 277 24.40 -4.41 1.29
C LYS A 277 23.58 -3.76 2.40
N TRP A 278 23.63 -2.44 2.52
CA TRP A 278 22.86 -1.71 3.53
C TRP A 278 21.37 -1.65 3.24
N GLY A 279 20.97 -1.64 1.96
CA GLY A 279 19.57 -1.77 1.56
C GLY A 279 19.00 -3.14 1.91
N LEU A 280 19.74 -4.21 1.60
CA LEU A 280 19.33 -5.58 1.96
C LEU A 280 19.30 -5.77 3.49
N PHE A 281 20.31 -5.25 4.19
CA PHE A 281 20.33 -5.23 5.64
C PHE A 281 19.09 -4.53 6.21
N ALA A 282 18.65 -3.41 5.63
CA ALA A 282 17.44 -2.73 6.07
C ALA A 282 16.18 -3.60 5.90
N ILE A 283 16.07 -4.35 4.80
CA ILE A 283 14.94 -5.29 4.58
C ILE A 283 14.96 -6.39 5.65
N CYS A 284 16.09 -7.07 5.82
CA CYS A 284 16.23 -8.18 6.77
C CYS A 284 16.18 -7.75 8.24
N PHE A 285 16.52 -6.49 8.55
CA PHE A 285 16.45 -5.97 9.91
C PHE A 285 15.03 -5.56 10.31
N ASN A 286 14.18 -5.20 9.34
CA ASN A 286 12.78 -4.85 9.58
C ASN A 286 11.83 -6.07 9.48
N THR A 287 12.16 -7.07 8.66
CA THR A 287 11.33 -8.27 8.42
C THR A 287 11.74 -9.40 9.34
#